data_AF-A0A1R4A704-F1
#
_entry.id   AF-A0A1R4A704-F1
#
_cell.length_a   1.000
_cell.length_b   1.000
_cell.length_c   1.000
_cell.angle_alpha   90.00
_cell.angle_beta   90.00
_cell.angle_gamma   90.00
#
_symmetry.space_group_name_H-M   'P 1'
#
loop_
_entity.id
_entity.type
_entity.pdbx_description
1 polymer ?
#
loop_
_entity_poly.entity_id
_entity_poly.type
_entity_poly.pdbx_seq_one_letter_code
_entity_poly.pdbx_strand_id
1 'polypeptide(L)'
;MDTGNYSKDVHKQSRLWLKKIMGDLEGGTLDLDLYNDFQTELKDHIFEEETFIFKMFKENGKLKNEILGLETEHAAMWRLTNLINSEIETKRFQKIEKYFDELFRILTQHNEREEQLIYSNLADSIHVAAKRPQDWVCRKLKS
;
A
#
# COMPACT_ATOMS: atom_id res chain seq x y z
N MET A 1 9.89 -4.94 -25.08
CA MET A 1 9.15 -5.12 -23.81
C MET A 1 8.90 -3.73 -23.31
N ASP A 2 7.63 -3.32 -23.24
CA ASP A 2 7.26 -1.98 -22.82
C ASP A 2 7.56 -1.89 -21.32
N THR A 3 8.62 -1.19 -20.93
CA THR A 3 9.02 -1.00 -19.53
C THR A 3 8.14 0.08 -18.90
N GLY A 4 6.82 -0.10 -19.01
CA GLY A 4 5.83 0.68 -18.30
C GLY A 4 6.25 0.84 -16.84
N ASN A 5 6.01 2.01 -16.28
CA ASN A 5 6.45 2.36 -14.94
C ASN A 5 5.76 1.44 -13.92
N TYR A 6 6.43 0.34 -13.57
CA TYR A 6 5.91 -0.77 -12.76
C TYR A 6 5.19 -0.28 -11.49
N SER A 7 5.78 0.68 -10.76
CA SER A 7 5.17 1.25 -9.56
C SER A 7 3.84 1.96 -9.86
N LYS A 8 3.76 2.70 -10.99
CA LYS A 8 2.49 3.31 -11.42
C LYS A 8 1.44 2.27 -11.81
N ASP A 9 1.85 1.13 -12.33
CA ASP A 9 0.95 0.02 -12.64
C ASP A 9 0.42 -0.63 -11.36
N VAL A 10 1.27 -0.85 -10.34
CA VAL A 10 0.86 -1.32 -9.00
C VAL A 10 -0.09 -0.31 -8.33
N HIS A 11 0.21 0.99 -8.39
CA HIS A 11 -0.66 2.06 -7.87
C HIS A 11 -2.04 2.07 -8.56
N LYS A 12 -2.05 1.87 -9.87
CA LYS A 12 -3.30 1.80 -10.65
C LYS A 12 -4.09 0.55 -10.28
N GLN A 13 -3.42 -0.61 -10.19
CA GLN A 13 -4.05 -1.89 -9.89
C GLN A 13 -4.66 -1.91 -8.49
N SER A 14 -3.92 -1.46 -7.48
CA SER A 14 -4.39 -1.39 -6.09
C SER A 14 -5.63 -0.50 -5.94
N ARG A 15 -5.67 0.65 -6.63
CA ARG A 15 -6.88 1.50 -6.70
C ARG A 15 -8.06 0.81 -7.36
N LEU A 16 -7.84 0.06 -8.44
CA LEU A 16 -8.91 -0.67 -9.13
C LEU A 16 -9.48 -1.79 -8.26
N TRP A 17 -8.63 -2.54 -7.56
CA TRP A 17 -9.05 -3.56 -6.61
C TRP A 17 -9.88 -2.97 -5.47
N LEU A 18 -9.42 -1.89 -4.84
CA LEU A 18 -10.19 -1.25 -3.77
C LEU A 18 -11.55 -0.77 -4.25
N LYS A 19 -11.63 -0.12 -5.42
CA LYS A 19 -12.92 0.31 -5.99
C LYS A 19 -13.87 -0.86 -6.21
N LYS A 20 -13.36 -1.99 -6.71
CA LYS A 20 -14.17 -3.20 -6.87
C LYS A 20 -14.65 -3.74 -5.53
N ILE A 21 -13.76 -3.88 -4.54
CA ILE A 21 -14.10 -4.37 -3.20
C ILE A 21 -15.17 -3.47 -2.55
N MET A 22 -15.03 -2.15 -2.66
CA MET A 22 -16.01 -1.19 -2.15
C MET A 22 -17.38 -1.34 -2.85
N GLY A 23 -17.39 -1.51 -4.18
CA GLY A 23 -18.63 -1.77 -4.91
C GLY A 23 -19.29 -3.11 -4.54
N ASP A 24 -18.50 -4.15 -4.27
CA ASP A 24 -19.01 -5.44 -3.80
C ASP A 24 -19.64 -5.30 -2.40
N LEU A 25 -19.03 -4.47 -1.52
CA LEU A 25 -19.54 -4.18 -0.18
C LEU A 25 -20.86 -3.40 -0.20
N GLU A 26 -20.99 -2.40 -1.08
CA GLU A 26 -22.27 -1.71 -1.32
C GLU A 26 -23.39 -2.68 -1.74
N GLY A 27 -23.01 -3.76 -2.45
CA GLY A 27 -23.89 -4.87 -2.82
C GLY A 27 -24.12 -5.91 -1.72
N GLY A 28 -23.55 -5.72 -0.53
CA GLY A 28 -23.65 -6.64 0.62
C GLY A 28 -22.77 -7.89 0.51
N THR A 29 -21.72 -7.85 -0.33
CA THR A 29 -20.81 -8.97 -0.57
C THR A 29 -19.35 -8.56 -0.36
N LEU A 30 -18.44 -9.52 -0.19
CA LEU A 30 -17.02 -9.27 -0.13
C LEU A 30 -16.27 -10.40 -0.82
N ASP A 31 -15.58 -10.08 -1.90
CA ASP A 31 -14.67 -11.00 -2.58
C ASP A 31 -13.38 -11.12 -1.76
N LEU A 32 -13.28 -12.21 -0.98
CA LEU A 32 -12.15 -12.46 -0.08
C LEU A 32 -10.86 -12.75 -0.85
N ASP A 33 -10.94 -13.37 -2.02
CA ASP A 33 -9.75 -13.69 -2.82
C ASP A 33 -9.16 -12.38 -3.38
N LEU A 34 -10.01 -11.51 -3.92
CA LEU A 34 -9.60 -10.17 -4.37
C LEU A 34 -8.98 -9.33 -3.24
N TYR A 35 -9.59 -9.36 -2.05
CA TYR A 35 -9.05 -8.66 -0.89
C TYR A 35 -7.70 -9.25 -0.44
N ASN A 36 -7.54 -10.57 -0.51
CA ASN A 36 -6.28 -11.25 -0.20
C ASN A 36 -5.15 -10.88 -1.16
N ASP A 37 -5.45 -10.80 -2.45
CA ASP A 37 -4.52 -10.33 -3.48
C ASP A 37 -4.11 -8.88 -3.22
N PHE A 38 -5.10 -8.00 -2.99
CA PHE A 38 -4.84 -6.60 -2.68
C PHE A 38 -3.96 -6.40 -1.44
N GLN A 39 -4.26 -7.08 -0.32
CA GLN A 39 -3.47 -6.91 0.89
C GLN A 39 -2.04 -7.43 0.75
N THR A 40 -1.86 -8.47 -0.08
CA THR A 40 -0.54 -9.06 -0.31
C THR A 40 0.31 -8.08 -1.12
N GLU A 41 -0.24 -7.60 -2.24
CA GLU A 41 0.43 -6.62 -3.09
C GLU A 41 0.76 -5.34 -2.34
N LEU A 42 -0.19 -4.80 -1.55
CA LEU A 42 0.05 -3.60 -0.74
C LEU A 42 1.21 -3.79 0.24
N LYS A 43 1.25 -4.92 0.95
CA LYS A 43 2.30 -5.19 1.95
C LYS A 43 3.65 -5.42 1.30
N ASP A 44 3.68 -6.09 0.14
CA ASP A 44 4.90 -6.38 -0.61
C ASP A 44 5.47 -5.10 -1.24
N HIS A 45 4.60 -4.22 -1.75
CA HIS A 45 4.96 -2.89 -2.25
C HIS A 45 5.58 -2.00 -1.16
N ILE A 46 4.92 -1.92 0.01
CA ILE A 46 5.45 -1.20 1.18
C ILE A 46 6.82 -1.75 1.59
N PHE A 47 7.02 -3.07 1.52
CA PHE A 47 8.30 -3.70 1.82
C PHE A 47 9.40 -3.27 0.83
N GLU A 48 9.09 -3.27 -0.46
CA GLU A 48 10.01 -2.86 -1.52
C GLU A 48 10.48 -1.42 -1.31
N GLU A 49 9.54 -0.51 -1.08
CA GLU A 49 9.81 0.90 -0.86
C GLU A 49 10.66 1.13 0.38
N GLU A 50 10.23 0.62 1.54
CA GLU A 50 10.91 0.88 2.80
C GLU A 50 12.28 0.22 2.89
N THR A 51 12.49 -0.89 2.19
CA THR A 51 13.72 -1.68 2.26
C THR A 51 14.76 -1.19 1.26
N PHE A 52 14.34 -0.80 0.06
CA PHE A 52 15.25 -0.47 -1.03
C PHE A 52 15.14 1.00 -1.44
N ILE A 53 13.94 1.44 -1.86
CA ILE A 53 13.76 2.74 -2.51
C ILE A 53 13.98 3.89 -1.52
N PHE A 54 13.18 3.95 -0.44
CA PHE A 54 13.29 4.98 0.58
C PHE A 54 14.64 4.94 1.30
N LYS A 55 15.22 3.73 1.45
CA LYS A 55 16.56 3.57 2.00
C LYS A 55 17.59 4.29 1.13
N MET A 56 17.56 4.10 -0.18
CA MET A 56 18.45 4.77 -1.13
C MET A 56 18.34 6.29 -1.06
N PHE A 57 17.13 6.85 -1.00
CA PHE A 57 16.95 8.30 -0.87
C PHE A 57 17.49 8.85 0.45
N LYS A 58 17.21 8.15 1.58
CA LYS A 58 17.69 8.52 2.91
C LYS A 58 19.22 8.47 3.02
N GLU A 59 19.86 7.45 2.47
CA GLU A 59 21.33 7.30 2.47
C GLU A 59 22.02 8.40 1.64
N ASN A 60 21.35 8.91 0.61
CA ASN A 60 21.81 10.06 -0.17
C ASN A 60 21.41 11.43 0.43
N GLY A 61 20.84 11.46 1.64
CA GLY A 61 20.46 12.69 2.34
C GLY A 61 19.27 13.44 1.72
N LYS A 62 18.47 12.77 0.87
CA LYS A 62 17.33 13.38 0.16
C LYS A 62 15.99 12.97 0.77
N LEU A 63 15.00 13.86 0.68
CA LEU A 63 13.57 13.59 0.95
C LEU A 63 13.27 12.97 2.33
N LYS A 64 14.10 13.28 3.35
CA LYS A 64 14.02 12.61 4.66
C LYS A 64 12.67 12.83 5.34
N ASN A 65 12.13 14.05 5.29
CA ASN A 65 10.87 14.38 5.96
C ASN A 65 9.66 13.83 5.20
N GLU A 66 9.73 13.87 3.87
CA GLU A 66 8.73 13.34 2.96
C GLU A 66 8.60 11.82 3.14
N ILE A 67 9.72 11.11 3.18
CA ILE A 67 9.78 9.66 3.43
C ILE A 67 9.23 9.32 4.81
N LEU A 68 9.51 10.12 5.85
CA LEU A 68 8.91 9.89 7.17
C LEU A 68 7.38 10.00 7.15
N GLY A 69 6.83 10.90 6.32
CA GLY A 69 5.41 11.01 6.06
C GLY A 69 4.85 9.77 5.37
N LEU A 70 5.49 9.34 4.27
CA LEU A 70 5.10 8.13 3.51
C LEU A 70 5.15 6.87 4.39
N GLU A 71 6.20 6.67 5.19
CA GLU A 71 6.29 5.55 6.14
C GLU A 71 5.17 5.59 7.21
N THR A 72 4.71 6.78 7.59
CA THR A 72 3.59 6.93 8.54
C THR A 72 2.26 6.53 7.89
N GLU A 73 2.08 6.87 6.62
CA GLU A 73 0.93 6.45 5.81
C GLU A 73 0.92 4.95 5.58
N HIS A 74 2.08 4.32 5.31
CA HIS A 74 2.23 2.86 5.27
C HIS A 74 1.73 2.20 6.54
N ALA A 75 2.11 2.74 7.71
CA ALA A 75 1.66 2.21 8.99
C ALA A 75 0.15 2.32 9.16
N ALA A 76 -0.45 3.43 8.71
CA ALA A 76 -1.89 3.64 8.75
C ALA A 76 -2.62 2.65 7.83
N MET A 77 -2.19 2.50 6.59
CA MET A 77 -2.74 1.53 5.64
C MET A 77 -2.63 0.10 6.17
N TRP A 78 -1.45 -0.26 6.70
CA TRP A 78 -1.24 -1.59 7.29
C TRP A 78 -2.17 -1.84 8.47
N ARG A 79 -2.34 -0.87 9.38
CA ARG A 79 -3.30 -0.98 10.50
C ARG A 79 -4.73 -1.15 10.02
N LEU A 80 -5.14 -0.46 8.96
CA LEU A 80 -6.47 -0.63 8.37
C LEU A 80 -6.65 -2.04 7.81
N THR A 81 -5.65 -2.61 7.12
CA THR A 81 -5.75 -4.03 6.68
C THR A 81 -5.89 -5.00 7.87
N ASN A 82 -5.21 -4.74 8.98
CA ASN A 82 -5.37 -5.57 10.19
C ASN A 82 -6.77 -5.43 10.80
N LEU A 83 -7.35 -4.23 10.81
CA LEU A 83 -8.70 -3.99 11.29
C LEU A 83 -9.76 -4.65 10.38
N ILE A 84 -9.58 -4.59 9.07
CA ILE A 84 -10.43 -5.27 8.09
C ILE A 84 -10.34 -6.79 8.29
N ASN A 85 -9.14 -7.34 8.44
CA ASN A 85 -8.95 -8.77 8.76
C ASN A 85 -9.71 -9.17 10.02
N SER A 86 -9.66 -8.34 11.07
CA SER A 86 -10.40 -8.61 12.31
C SER A 86 -11.92 -8.60 12.11
N GLU A 87 -12.47 -7.69 11.31
CA GLU A 87 -13.90 -7.67 10.98
C GLU A 87 -14.32 -8.93 10.20
N ILE A 88 -13.48 -9.39 9.26
CA ILE A 88 -13.70 -10.61 8.46
C ILE A 88 -13.66 -11.85 9.36
N GLU A 89 -12.60 -12.00 10.17
CA GLU A 89 -12.41 -13.14 11.08
C GLU A 89 -13.54 -13.26 12.10
N THR A 90 -13.99 -12.12 12.65
CA THR A 90 -15.07 -12.06 13.63
C THR A 90 -16.46 -12.07 13.01
N LYS A 91 -16.56 -12.01 11.67
CA LYS A 91 -17.80 -11.92 10.89
C LYS A 91 -18.74 -10.79 11.37
N ARG A 92 -18.18 -9.70 11.88
CA ARG A 92 -18.96 -8.57 12.43
C ARG A 92 -19.36 -7.58 11.35
N PHE A 93 -18.45 -7.26 10.45
CA PHE A 93 -18.65 -6.33 9.32
C PHE A 93 -19.28 -4.98 9.71
N GLN A 94 -19.17 -4.56 10.98
CA GLN A 94 -19.82 -3.36 11.51
C GLN A 94 -19.13 -2.08 11.03
N LYS A 95 -17.81 -2.16 10.79
CA LYS A 95 -16.99 -1.01 10.44
C LYS A 95 -16.19 -1.22 9.16
N ILE A 96 -16.44 -2.34 8.46
CA ILE A 96 -15.61 -2.77 7.35
C ILE A 96 -15.62 -1.74 6.21
N GLU A 97 -16.79 -1.20 5.85
CA GLU A 97 -16.94 -0.14 4.83
C GLU A 97 -16.11 1.09 5.20
N LYS A 98 -16.24 1.58 6.44
CA LYS A 98 -15.47 2.72 6.94
C LYS A 98 -13.96 2.49 6.85
N TYR A 99 -13.49 1.26 7.12
CA TYR A 99 -12.07 0.95 7.02
C TYR A 99 -11.59 0.91 5.57
N PHE A 100 -12.41 0.41 4.64
CA PHE A 100 -12.10 0.46 3.21
C PHE A 100 -12.13 1.88 2.65
N ASP A 101 -13.09 2.71 3.04
CA ASP A 101 -13.15 4.12 2.65
C ASP A 101 -11.88 4.87 3.08
N GLU A 102 -11.49 4.71 4.35
CA GLU A 102 -10.30 5.35 4.88
C GLU A 102 -9.03 4.82 4.22
N LEU A 103 -8.97 3.51 3.93
CA LEU A 103 -7.86 2.89 3.22
C LEU A 103 -7.74 3.42 1.80
N PHE A 104 -8.84 3.54 1.07
CA PHE A 104 -8.88 4.08 -0.28
C PHE A 104 -8.44 5.55 -0.31
N ARG A 105 -8.89 6.35 0.67
CA ARG A 105 -8.51 7.75 0.81
C ARG A 105 -7.00 7.91 1.03
N ILE A 106 -6.44 7.15 1.98
CA ILE A 106 -5.00 7.21 2.29
C ILE A 106 -4.19 6.71 1.10
N LEU A 107 -4.52 5.55 0.53
CA LEU A 107 -3.81 4.99 -0.63
C LEU A 107 -3.78 5.97 -1.81
N THR A 108 -4.92 6.61 -2.11
CA THR A 108 -4.97 7.56 -3.25
C THR A 108 -4.04 8.75 -3.03
N GLN A 109 -4.09 9.37 -1.84
CA GLN A 109 -3.22 10.50 -1.50
C GLN A 109 -1.74 10.10 -1.41
N HIS A 110 -1.47 8.92 -0.89
CA HIS A 110 -0.14 8.33 -0.78
C HIS A 110 0.47 8.13 -2.16
N ASN A 111 -0.23 7.41 -3.05
CA ASN A 111 0.22 7.12 -4.41
C ASN A 111 0.51 8.42 -5.19
N GLU A 112 -0.35 9.43 -5.10
CA GLU A 112 -0.14 10.71 -5.77
C GLU A 112 1.12 11.43 -5.28
N ARG A 113 1.32 11.48 -3.96
CA ARG A 113 2.50 12.12 -3.37
C ARG A 113 3.78 11.37 -3.70
N GLU A 114 3.74 10.05 -3.64
CA GLU A 114 4.89 9.22 -3.97
C GLU A 114 5.27 9.33 -5.45
N GLU A 115 4.30 9.30 -6.36
CA GLU A 115 4.52 9.51 -7.79
C GLU A 115 5.20 10.86 -8.06
N GLN A 116 4.81 11.91 -7.32
CA GLN A 116 5.36 13.26 -7.46
C GLN A 116 6.73 13.44 -6.81
N LEU A 117 7.02 12.76 -5.70
CA LEU A 117 8.22 13.00 -4.89
C LEU A 117 9.30 11.95 -5.13
N ILE A 118 8.93 10.68 -5.24
CA ILE A 118 9.85 9.54 -5.32
C ILE A 118 10.05 9.13 -6.77
N TYR A 119 8.97 8.72 -7.45
CA TYR A 119 9.08 8.14 -8.80
C TYR A 119 9.43 9.16 -9.88
N SER A 120 9.13 10.45 -9.67
CA SER A 120 9.61 11.53 -10.55
C SER A 120 11.13 11.76 -10.47
N ASN A 121 11.75 11.37 -9.34
CA ASN A 121 13.17 11.55 -9.05
C ASN A 121 13.98 10.26 -9.27
N LEU A 122 13.33 9.17 -9.68
CA LEU A 122 13.96 7.93 -10.09
C LEU A 122 14.23 8.00 -11.60
N ALA A 123 15.51 7.93 -11.98
CA ALA A 123 15.93 8.05 -13.38
C ALA A 123 15.44 6.89 -14.27
N ASP A 124 15.13 5.73 -13.67
CA ASP A 124 14.54 4.55 -14.32
C ASP A 124 13.61 3.83 -13.33
N SER A 125 12.66 3.07 -13.85
CA SER A 125 11.78 2.19 -13.07
C SER A 125 12.60 1.13 -12.34
N ILE A 126 12.76 1.30 -11.02
CA ILE A 126 13.33 0.26 -10.16
C ILE A 126 12.21 -0.69 -9.79
N HIS A 127 12.28 -1.92 -10.27
CA HIS A 127 11.61 -3.05 -9.65
C HIS A 127 12.65 -3.89 -8.92
N VAL A 128 12.55 -3.98 -7.61
CA VAL A 128 13.33 -4.92 -6.81
C VAL A 128 12.47 -6.15 -6.59
N ALA A 129 12.73 -7.20 -7.38
CA ALA A 129 12.10 -8.51 -7.21
C ALA A 129 12.59 -9.18 -5.90
N ALA A 130 12.11 -8.68 -4.76
CA ALA A 130 12.42 -9.17 -3.43
C ALA A 130 11.12 -9.60 -2.76
N LYS A 131 11.06 -10.87 -2.35
CA LYS A 131 9.92 -11.38 -1.58
C LYS A 131 9.99 -10.81 -0.17
N ARG A 132 8.88 -10.20 0.29
CA ARG A 132 8.74 -9.75 1.67
C ARG A 132 8.89 -10.94 2.64
N PRO A 133 9.77 -10.87 3.67
CA PRO A 133 9.84 -11.89 4.71
C PRO A 133 8.51 -12.00 5.48
N GLN A 134 8.17 -13.20 5.93
CA GLN A 134 6.87 -13.46 6.58
C GLN A 134 6.67 -12.64 7.87
N ASP A 135 7.74 -12.42 8.62
CA ASP A 135 7.81 -11.65 9.86
C ASP A 135 8.09 -10.16 9.63
N TRP A 136 8.22 -9.73 8.37
CA TRP A 136 8.44 -8.33 8.06
C TRP A 136 7.15 -7.54 8.25
N VAL A 137 7.30 -6.41 8.95
CA VAL A 137 6.26 -5.40 9.15
C VAL A 137 6.83 -4.02 8.85
N CYS A 138 5.94 -3.11 8.42
CA CYS A 138 6.23 -1.69 8.20
C CYS A 138 7.06 -1.11 9.36
N ARG A 139 8.10 -0.33 9.04
CA ARG A 139 9.07 0.23 10.00
C ARG A 139 8.39 0.98 11.14
N LYS A 140 7.35 1.75 10.83
CA LYS A 140 6.59 2.58 11.78
C LYS A 140 5.60 1.79 12.66
N LEU A 141 5.49 0.48 12.45
CA LEU A 141 4.77 -0.42 13.37
C LEU A 141 5.66 -1.04 14.44
N LYS A 142 6.99 -0.94 14.30
CA LYS A 142 7.97 -1.50 15.26
C LYS A 142 8.31 -0.55 16.41
N SER A 143 7.85 0.69 16.33
CA SER A 143 8.15 1.79 17.26
C SER A 143 7.03 2.04 18.25
#